data_AF-A0A448ZL87-F1
#
_entry.id   AF-A0A448ZL87-F1
#
_cell.length_a   1.000
_cell.length_b   1.000
_cell.length_c   1.000
_cell.angle_alpha   90.00
_cell.angle_beta   90.00
_cell.angle_gamma   90.00
#
_symmetry.space_group_name_H-M   'P 1'
#
loop_
_entity.id
_entity.type
_entity.pdbx_description
1 polymer ?
#
loop_
_entity_poly.entity_id
_entity_poly.type
_entity_poly.pdbx_seq_one_letter_code
_entity_poly.pdbx_strand_id
1 'polypeptide(L)'
;MASAAIQAQANALNAKMEGEASKMLDEVERVWMRKVAKQSFACAVKCYDKAGTSGPAESLEACTRSCQAPYQQSSNLVQQEVAQFQNRLNRNMQECQEKARDMIRPGTENDSYAMSKVETALITCMEKQVNEHIKLLNPMKERITSVLKNYQ
;
A
#
# COMPACT_ATOMS: atom_id res chain seq x y z
N MET A 1 -1.07 24.03 -19.78
CA MET A 1 -1.01 23.63 -18.35
C MET A 1 -2.38 23.08 -17.98
N ALA A 2 -2.48 21.94 -17.29
CA ALA A 2 -3.78 21.41 -16.86
C ALA A 2 -4.50 22.45 -15.98
N SER A 3 -5.82 22.60 -16.13
CA SER A 3 -6.56 23.55 -15.29
C SER A 3 -6.50 23.15 -13.81
N ALA A 4 -6.58 24.14 -12.91
CA ALA A 4 -6.56 23.90 -11.47
C ALA A 4 -7.66 22.92 -11.01
N ALA A 5 -8.79 22.89 -11.72
CA ALA A 5 -9.88 21.95 -11.48
C ALA A 5 -9.47 20.49 -11.73
N ILE A 6 -8.70 20.23 -12.77
CA ILE A 6 -8.21 18.88 -13.10
C ILE A 6 -7.20 18.39 -12.07
N GLN A 7 -6.32 19.28 -11.60
CA GLN A 7 -5.37 18.93 -10.56
C GLN A 7 -6.09 18.63 -9.23
N ALA A 8 -7.14 19.37 -8.90
CA ALA A 8 -7.98 19.09 -7.73
C ALA A 8 -8.71 17.73 -7.83
N GLN A 9 -9.28 17.40 -9.00
CA GLN A 9 -9.94 16.12 -9.22
C GLN A 9 -8.96 14.94 -9.18
N ALA A 10 -7.79 15.07 -9.81
CA ALA A 10 -6.72 14.09 -9.73
C ALA A 10 -6.29 13.81 -8.28
N ASN A 11 -6.13 14.86 -7.47
CA ASN A 11 -5.80 14.73 -6.06
C ASN A 11 -6.93 14.05 -5.26
N ALA A 12 -8.20 14.37 -5.54
CA ALA A 12 -9.34 13.75 -4.89
C ALA A 12 -9.42 12.23 -5.20
N LEU A 13 -9.11 11.83 -6.44
CA LEU A 13 -9.03 10.43 -6.84
C LEU A 13 -7.91 9.68 -6.09
N ASN A 14 -6.73 10.29 -5.94
CA ASN A 14 -5.64 9.73 -5.15
C ASN A 14 -6.03 9.59 -3.68
N ALA A 15 -6.62 10.63 -3.09
CA ALA A 15 -7.08 10.61 -1.69
C ALA A 15 -8.16 9.54 -1.43
N LYS A 16 -9.09 9.34 -2.39
CA LYS A 16 -10.10 8.27 -2.32
C LYS A 16 -9.42 6.91 -2.23
N MET A 17 -8.43 6.64 -3.10
CA MET A 17 -7.68 5.39 -3.06
C MET A 17 -6.98 5.25 -1.71
N GLU A 18 -6.17 6.24 -1.31
CA GLU A 18 -5.40 6.23 -0.06
C GLU A 18 -6.28 5.94 1.15
N GLY A 19 -7.49 6.51 1.20
CA GLY A 19 -8.47 6.23 2.24
C GLY A 19 -8.90 4.76 2.30
N GLU A 20 -9.21 4.14 1.15
CA GLU A 20 -9.59 2.72 1.09
C GLU A 20 -8.42 1.79 1.43
N ALA A 21 -7.21 2.09 0.93
CA ALA A 21 -6.02 1.33 1.29
C ALA A 21 -5.70 1.44 2.80
N SER A 22 -5.82 2.64 3.36
CA SER A 22 -5.59 2.88 4.80
C SER A 22 -6.55 2.08 5.67
N LYS A 23 -7.85 2.03 5.32
CA LYS A 23 -8.84 1.20 6.02
C LYS A 23 -8.48 -0.29 5.98
N MET A 24 -8.08 -0.79 4.82
CA MET A 24 -7.67 -2.19 4.66
C MET A 24 -6.42 -2.50 5.50
N LEU A 25 -5.43 -1.61 5.50
CA LEU A 25 -4.21 -1.76 6.29
C LEU A 25 -4.46 -1.67 7.80
N ASP A 26 -5.35 -0.78 8.25
CA ASP A 26 -5.80 -0.72 9.65
C ASP A 26 -6.43 -2.05 10.09
N GLU A 27 -7.27 -2.63 9.24
CA GLU A 27 -7.88 -3.94 9.54
C GLU A 27 -6.83 -5.05 9.63
N VAL A 28 -5.88 -5.10 8.68
CA VAL A 28 -4.77 -6.05 8.69
C VAL A 28 -3.92 -5.90 9.96
N GLU A 29 -3.58 -4.66 10.31
CA GLU A 29 -2.78 -4.36 11.50
C GLU A 29 -3.49 -4.85 12.76
N ARG A 30 -4.74 -4.43 12.95
CA ARG A 30 -5.53 -4.69 14.15
C ARG A 30 -5.86 -6.16 14.35
N VAL A 31 -6.24 -6.85 13.27
CA VAL A 31 -6.76 -8.22 13.35
C VAL A 31 -5.64 -9.25 13.32
N TRP A 32 -4.56 -8.98 12.57
CA TRP A 32 -3.50 -9.95 12.29
C TRP A 32 -2.16 -9.54 12.91
N MET A 33 -1.62 -8.37 12.56
CA MET A 33 -0.27 -7.97 12.99
C MET A 33 -0.15 -7.87 14.50
N ARG A 34 -1.16 -7.31 15.20
CA ARG A 34 -1.15 -7.23 16.67
C ARG A 34 -1.05 -8.59 17.35
N LYS A 35 -1.65 -9.65 16.76
CA LYS A 35 -1.57 -11.01 17.31
C LYS A 35 -0.16 -11.57 17.18
N VAL A 36 0.45 -11.41 16.00
CA VAL A 36 1.84 -11.82 15.75
C VAL A 36 2.79 -11.06 16.69
N ALA A 37 2.62 -9.74 16.81
CA ALA A 37 3.41 -8.91 17.71
C ALA A 37 3.29 -9.38 19.17
N LYS A 38 2.07 -9.64 19.64
CA LYS A 38 1.82 -10.15 21.00
C LYS A 38 2.57 -11.46 21.26
N GLN A 39 2.51 -12.40 20.33
CA GLN A 39 3.24 -13.68 20.46
C GLN A 39 4.75 -13.47 20.47
N SER A 40 5.28 -12.60 19.60
CA SER A 40 6.70 -12.23 19.59
C SER A 40 7.16 -11.67 20.94
N PHE A 41 6.41 -10.74 21.53
CA PHE A 41 6.74 -10.19 22.84
C PHE A 41 6.62 -11.21 23.96
N ALA A 42 5.57 -12.02 23.97
CA ALA A 42 5.40 -13.08 24.98
C ALA A 42 6.53 -14.13 24.89
N CYS A 43 6.97 -14.47 23.68
CA CYS A 43 8.13 -15.34 23.44
C CYS A 43 9.43 -14.69 23.98
N ALA A 44 9.64 -13.41 23.70
CA ALA A 44 10.81 -12.69 24.18
C ALA A 44 10.87 -12.67 25.72
N VAL A 45 9.75 -12.42 26.40
CA VAL A 45 9.68 -12.49 27.88
C VAL A 45 10.15 -13.86 28.38
N LYS A 46 9.68 -14.95 27.78
CA LYS A 46 10.13 -16.31 28.13
C LYS A 46 11.63 -16.53 27.90
N CYS A 47 12.22 -15.89 26.89
CA CYS A 47 13.67 -15.94 26.69
C CYS A 47 14.42 -15.30 27.86
N TYR A 48 13.95 -14.14 28.34
CA TYR A 48 14.54 -13.47 29.51
C TYR A 48 14.35 -14.27 30.79
N ASP A 49 13.15 -14.84 31.01
CA ASP A 49 12.88 -15.71 32.16
C ASP A 49 13.81 -16.92 32.18
N LYS A 50 14.06 -17.53 31.02
CA LYS A 50 14.97 -18.68 30.87
C LYS A 50 16.44 -18.30 31.05
N ALA A 51 16.85 -17.13 30.59
CA ALA A 51 18.24 -16.66 30.72
C ALA A 51 18.57 -16.28 32.17
N GLY A 52 17.62 -15.70 32.91
CA GLY A 52 17.84 -15.20 34.27
C GLY A 52 18.99 -14.19 34.33
N THR A 53 19.69 -14.14 35.46
CA THR A 53 20.81 -13.20 35.68
C THR A 53 22.17 -13.74 35.21
N SER A 54 22.25 -15.03 34.87
CA SER A 54 23.51 -15.74 34.68
C SER A 54 23.61 -16.41 33.31
N GLY A 55 22.56 -16.32 32.49
CA GLY A 55 22.50 -16.93 31.17
C GLY A 55 23.47 -16.29 30.17
N PRO A 56 24.01 -17.06 29.21
CA PRO A 56 24.85 -16.50 28.16
C PRO A 56 24.08 -15.49 27.30
N ALA A 57 24.68 -14.31 27.08
CA ALA A 57 24.07 -13.23 26.29
C ALA A 57 23.74 -13.69 24.86
N GLU A 58 24.63 -14.45 24.22
CA GLU A 58 24.44 -14.96 22.85
C GLU A 58 23.19 -15.84 22.72
N SER A 59 22.94 -16.72 23.70
CA SER A 59 21.76 -17.58 23.74
C SER A 59 20.47 -16.77 23.88
N LEU A 60 20.50 -15.69 24.66
CA LEU A 60 19.37 -14.77 24.82
C LEU A 60 19.09 -13.99 23.53
N GLU A 61 20.13 -13.48 22.86
CA GLU A 61 20.00 -12.79 21.57
C GLU A 61 19.45 -13.70 20.48
N ALA A 62 19.95 -14.94 20.39
CA ALA A 62 19.44 -15.92 19.43
C ALA A 62 17.95 -16.25 19.67
N CYS A 63 17.56 -16.40 20.94
CA CYS A 63 16.18 -16.66 21.33
C CYS A 63 15.26 -15.48 20.96
N THR A 64 15.62 -14.26 21.36
CA THR A 64 14.82 -13.06 21.09
C THR A 64 14.72 -12.75 19.59
N ARG A 65 15.80 -12.96 18.82
CA ARG A 65 15.78 -12.85 17.35
C ARG A 65 14.80 -13.83 16.71
N SER A 66 14.77 -15.08 17.20
CA SER A 66 13.82 -16.09 16.72
C SER A 66 12.37 -15.70 17.04
N CYS A 67 12.12 -15.11 18.21
CA CYS A 67 10.79 -14.61 18.59
C CYS A 67 10.31 -13.45 17.69
N GLN A 68 11.22 -12.58 17.25
CA GLN A 68 10.88 -11.41 16.43
C GLN A 68 10.78 -11.72 14.92
N ALA A 69 11.41 -12.80 14.45
CA ALA A 69 11.44 -13.16 13.04
C ALA A 69 10.04 -13.22 12.39
N PRO A 70 9.01 -13.86 12.99
CA PRO A 70 7.65 -13.85 12.45
C PRO A 70 7.07 -12.46 12.20
N TYR A 71 7.23 -11.55 13.16
CA TYR A 71 6.72 -10.19 13.07
C TYR A 71 7.46 -9.38 12.00
N GLN A 72 8.79 -9.52 11.93
CA GLN A 72 9.59 -8.84 10.89
C GLN A 72 9.24 -9.34 9.49
N GLN A 73 9.12 -10.66 9.30
CA GLN A 73 8.71 -11.25 8.02
C GLN A 73 7.33 -10.76 7.60
N SER A 74 6.38 -10.76 8.54
CA SER A 74 5.02 -10.25 8.34
C SER A 74 5.00 -8.78 7.96
N SER A 75 5.77 -7.93 8.66
CA SER A 75 5.86 -6.50 8.39
C SER A 75 6.47 -6.23 7.01
N ASN A 76 7.53 -6.96 6.65
CA ASN A 76 8.17 -6.84 5.35
C ASN A 76 7.21 -7.23 4.21
N LEU A 77 6.43 -8.28 4.38
CA LEU A 77 5.42 -8.68 3.40
C LEU A 77 4.37 -7.58 3.17
N VAL A 78 3.81 -7.02 4.25
CA VAL A 78 2.83 -5.93 4.16
C VAL A 78 3.44 -4.73 3.43
N GLN A 79 4.66 -4.33 3.78
CA GLN A 79 5.35 -3.22 3.13
C GLN A 79 5.59 -3.48 1.64
N GLN A 80 5.99 -4.71 1.27
CA GLN A 80 6.20 -5.09 -0.13
C GLN A 80 4.90 -5.04 -0.94
N GLU A 81 3.81 -5.58 -0.40
CA GLU A 81 2.49 -5.56 -1.05
C GLU A 81 1.99 -4.13 -1.26
N VAL A 82 2.14 -3.26 -0.26
CA VAL A 82 1.79 -1.83 -0.36
C VAL A 82 2.64 -1.12 -1.39
N ALA A 83 3.97 -1.33 -1.37
CA ALA A 83 4.87 -0.71 -2.33
C ALA A 83 4.56 -1.14 -3.77
N GLN A 84 4.31 -2.44 -3.99
CA GLN A 84 3.91 -2.95 -5.31
C GLN A 84 2.59 -2.34 -5.78
N PHE A 85 1.62 -2.21 -4.88
CA PHE A 85 0.33 -1.60 -5.18
C PHE A 85 0.47 -0.12 -5.57
N GLN A 86 1.21 0.65 -4.77
CA GLN A 86 1.48 2.07 -5.04
C GLN A 86 2.24 2.27 -6.36
N ASN A 87 3.25 1.45 -6.63
CA ASN A 87 4.00 1.51 -7.88
C ASN A 87 3.13 1.24 -9.11
N ARG A 88 2.23 0.25 -9.04
CA ARG A 88 1.26 -0.01 -10.10
C ARG A 88 0.31 1.15 -10.31
N LEU A 89 -0.16 1.77 -9.22
CA LEU A 89 -1.07 2.92 -9.30
C LEU A 89 -0.38 4.11 -9.98
N ASN A 90 0.82 4.45 -9.52
CA ASN A 90 1.60 5.57 -10.07
C ASN A 90 1.87 5.39 -11.57
N ARG A 91 2.26 4.18 -11.99
CA ARG A 91 2.45 3.87 -13.41
C ARG A 91 1.17 4.05 -14.22
N ASN A 92 0.05 3.50 -13.73
CA ASN A 92 -1.23 3.60 -14.43
C ASN A 92 -1.75 5.05 -14.52
N MET A 93 -1.47 5.89 -13.51
CA MET A 93 -1.78 7.33 -13.55
C MET A 93 -0.91 8.07 -14.57
N GLN A 94 0.38 7.73 -14.68
CA GLN A 94 1.27 8.28 -15.71
C GLN A 94 0.80 7.89 -17.12
N GLU A 95 0.40 6.64 -17.33
CA GLU A 95 -0.17 6.18 -18.61
C GLU A 95 -1.43 6.98 -19.01
N CYS A 96 -2.28 7.36 -18.05
CA CYS A 96 -3.42 8.24 -18.33
C CYS A 96 -2.99 9.64 -18.78
N GLN A 97 -1.94 10.19 -18.16
CA GLN A 97 -1.38 11.50 -18.54
C GLN A 97 -0.76 11.45 -19.93
N GLU A 98 -0.03 10.38 -20.27
CA GLU A 98 0.55 10.17 -21.60
C GLU A 98 -0.53 10.10 -22.67
N LYS A 99 -1.57 9.27 -22.47
CA LYS A 99 -2.72 9.18 -23.39
C LYS A 99 -3.42 10.52 -23.60
N ALA A 100 -3.54 11.33 -22.54
CA ALA A 100 -4.11 12.66 -22.67
C ALA A 100 -3.21 13.61 -23.48
N ARG A 101 -1.88 13.52 -23.29
CA ARG A 101 -0.91 14.30 -24.09
C ARG A 101 -0.95 13.93 -25.56
N ASP A 102 -1.13 12.65 -25.89
CA ASP A 102 -1.22 12.17 -27.28
C ASP A 102 -2.45 12.71 -28.03
N MET A 103 -3.47 13.18 -27.30
CA MET A 103 -4.65 13.83 -27.88
C MET A 103 -4.38 15.30 -28.28
N ILE A 104 -3.30 15.90 -27.78
CA ILE A 104 -2.95 17.30 -28.05
C ILE A 104 -2.26 17.37 -29.42
N ARG A 105 -2.88 18.07 -30.36
CA ARG A 105 -2.32 18.35 -31.70
C ARG A 105 -1.89 19.82 -31.80
N PRO A 106 -1.06 20.20 -32.79
CA PRO A 106 -0.77 21.62 -33.05
C PRO A 106 -2.07 22.42 -33.21
N GLY A 107 -2.24 23.48 -32.41
CA GLY A 107 -3.46 24.30 -32.39
C GLY A 107 -4.52 23.89 -31.35
N THR A 108 -4.43 22.68 -30.76
CA THR A 108 -5.36 22.24 -29.69
C THR A 108 -5.29 23.16 -28.47
N GLU A 109 -4.12 23.69 -28.14
CA GLU A 109 -3.94 24.58 -26.98
C GLU A 109 -4.73 25.89 -27.08
N ASN A 110 -5.06 26.32 -28.30
CA ASN A 110 -5.82 27.54 -28.58
C ASN A 110 -7.34 27.27 -28.72
N ASP A 111 -7.76 26.00 -28.66
CA ASP A 111 -9.16 25.58 -28.74
C ASP A 111 -9.62 25.07 -27.37
N SER A 112 -10.44 25.89 -26.69
CA SER A 112 -10.96 25.55 -25.36
C SER A 112 -11.84 24.30 -25.36
N TYR A 113 -12.56 24.03 -26.46
CA TYR A 113 -13.41 22.84 -26.57
C TYR A 113 -12.56 21.58 -26.77
N ALA A 114 -11.53 21.66 -27.60
CA ALA A 114 -10.59 20.55 -27.78
C ALA A 114 -9.82 20.25 -26.48
N MET A 115 -9.36 21.28 -25.76
CA MET A 115 -8.71 21.10 -24.45
C MET A 115 -9.65 20.48 -23.42
N SER A 116 -10.92 20.89 -23.36
CA SER A 116 -11.91 20.29 -22.46
C SER A 116 -12.09 18.78 -22.70
N LYS A 117 -11.99 18.31 -23.95
CA LYS A 117 -12.02 16.87 -24.26
C LYS A 117 -10.80 16.13 -23.74
N VAL A 118 -9.62 16.72 -23.86
CA VAL A 118 -8.36 16.15 -23.32
C VAL A 118 -8.45 16.02 -21.80
N GLU A 119 -8.89 17.08 -21.13
CA GLU A 119 -9.08 17.11 -19.68
C GLU A 119 -10.10 16.07 -19.20
N THR A 120 -11.24 15.96 -19.89
CA THR A 120 -12.27 14.95 -19.60
C THR A 120 -11.71 13.54 -19.76
N ALA A 121 -10.99 13.27 -20.86
CA ALA A 121 -10.40 11.96 -21.12
C ALA A 121 -9.38 11.56 -20.05
N LEU A 122 -8.57 12.52 -19.56
CA LEU A 122 -7.63 12.29 -18.46
C LEU A 122 -8.36 11.86 -17.20
N ILE A 123 -9.36 12.61 -16.76
CA ILE A 123 -10.10 12.31 -15.52
C ILE A 123 -10.84 10.99 -15.62
N THR A 124 -11.52 10.71 -16.72
CA THR A 124 -12.20 9.42 -16.94
C THR A 124 -11.22 8.25 -16.90
N CYS A 125 -10.02 8.42 -17.47
CA CYS A 125 -8.96 7.42 -17.38
C CYS A 125 -8.54 7.19 -15.92
N MET A 126 -8.23 8.27 -15.18
CA MET A 126 -7.79 8.19 -13.79
C MET A 126 -8.85 7.58 -12.89
N GLU A 127 -10.12 7.96 -13.04
CA GLU A 127 -11.23 7.41 -12.28
C GLU A 127 -11.36 5.90 -12.50
N LYS A 128 -11.26 5.45 -13.76
CA LYS A 128 -11.24 4.03 -14.09
C LYS A 128 -10.07 3.33 -13.38
N GLN A 129 -8.87 3.90 -13.42
CA GLN A 129 -7.70 3.30 -12.76
C GLN A 129 -7.89 3.21 -11.25
N VAL A 130 -8.38 4.26 -10.58
CA VAL A 130 -8.65 4.21 -9.14
C VAL A 130 -9.68 3.13 -8.81
N ASN A 131 -10.78 3.06 -9.54
CA ASN A 131 -11.83 2.08 -9.26
C ASN A 131 -11.34 0.62 -9.48
N GLU A 132 -10.52 0.37 -10.50
CA GLU A 132 -9.87 -0.94 -10.69
C GLU A 132 -8.84 -1.25 -9.60
N HIS A 133 -8.05 -0.26 -9.17
CA HIS A 133 -7.09 -0.43 -8.08
C HIS A 133 -7.76 -0.70 -6.73
N ILE A 134 -8.88 -0.05 -6.43
CA ILE A 134 -9.65 -0.33 -5.21
C ILE A 134 -10.08 -1.81 -5.16
N LYS A 135 -10.47 -2.40 -6.30
CA LYS A 135 -10.80 -3.84 -6.36
C LYS A 135 -9.59 -4.73 -6.05
N LEU A 136 -8.37 -4.27 -6.32
CA LEU A 136 -7.13 -5.01 -6.04
C LEU A 136 -6.74 -4.99 -4.55
N LEU A 137 -7.37 -4.15 -3.72
CA LEU A 137 -7.15 -4.14 -2.27
C LEU A 137 -7.56 -5.47 -1.62
N ASN A 138 -8.67 -6.07 -2.03
CA ASN A 138 -9.11 -7.34 -1.45
C ASN A 138 -8.14 -8.51 -1.77
N PRO A 139 -7.72 -8.73 -3.03
CA PRO A 139 -6.67 -9.69 -3.34
C PRO A 139 -5.35 -9.46 -2.58
N MET A 140 -4.96 -8.20 -2.36
CA MET A 140 -3.78 -7.87 -1.55
C MET A 140 -3.96 -8.30 -0.09
N LYS A 141 -5.11 -7.96 0.50
CA LYS A 141 -5.48 -8.39 1.84
C LYS A 141 -5.45 -9.92 1.96
N GLU A 142 -5.98 -10.64 0.98
CA GLU A 142 -5.97 -12.12 0.97
C GLU A 142 -4.54 -12.67 0.94
N ARG A 143 -3.65 -12.12 0.09
CA ARG A 143 -2.23 -12.53 0.08
C ARG A 143 -1.56 -12.29 1.43
N ILE A 144 -1.72 -11.10 2.00
CA ILE A 144 -1.16 -10.76 3.32
C ILE A 144 -1.69 -11.74 4.37
N THR A 145 -3.01 -11.84 4.51
CA THR A 145 -3.64 -12.65 5.55
C THR A 145 -3.38 -14.15 5.39
N SER A 146 -3.18 -14.64 4.17
CA SER A 146 -2.80 -16.05 3.93
C SER A 146 -1.48 -16.43 4.59
N VAL A 147 -0.50 -15.52 4.58
CA VAL A 147 0.79 -15.73 5.25
C VAL A 147 0.65 -15.53 6.75
N LEU A 148 -0.10 -14.52 7.19
CA LEU A 148 -0.28 -14.23 8.61
C LEU A 148 -1.01 -15.35 9.37
N LYS A 149 -1.82 -16.17 8.68
CA LYS A 149 -2.45 -17.38 9.25
C LYS A 149 -1.43 -18.42 9.71
N ASN A 150 -0.22 -18.45 9.14
CA ASN A 150 0.81 -19.40 9.54
C ASN A 150 1.40 -19.11 10.93
N TYR A 151 1.10 -17.94 11.50
CA TYR A 151 1.53 -17.53 12.83
C TYR A 151 0.37 -17.53 13.85
N GLN A 152 -0.79 -18.10 13.51
CA GLN A 152 -1.93 -18.23 14.43
C GLN A 152 -1.96 -19.55 15.18
#